data_AF-U9VSP0-F1
#
_entry.id   AF-U9VSP0-F1
#
_cell.length_a   1.000
_cell.length_b   1.000
_cell.length_c   1.000
_cell.angle_alpha   90.00
_cell.angle_beta   90.00
_cell.angle_gamma   90.00
#
_symmetry.space_group_name_H-M   'P 1'
#
loop_
_entity.id
_entity.type
_entity.pdbx_description
1 polymer ?
#
loop_
_entity_poly.entity_id
_entity_poly.type
_entity_poly.pdbx_seq_one_letter_code
_entity_poly.pdbx_strand_id
1 'polypeptide(L)'
;MGSDYSIKEQGEQALTALSRGEGRGRQGSKRLSPQGMMRLLGGCGLFLLAACQSGPPSPRTITIQQTWDLQVGNQVGDYRISSGLGDITLELGGDSVHMPFAGKVQPMDEYCVALTSPEVPAYLFRLCGINRPSLGQRSQGEAIGRAQQLVFAAFRKEPDGTWALVEPATDLIQQFLAE
;
A
#
# COMPACT_ATOMS: atom_id res chain seq x y z
N MET A 1 15.55 0.98 -17.76
CA MET A 1 15.44 0.00 -16.66
C MET A 1 13.98 -0.02 -16.25
N GLY A 2 13.22 -0.96 -16.83
CA GLY A 2 11.81 -1.18 -16.51
C GLY A 2 11.73 -2.15 -15.35
N SER A 3 10.96 -1.80 -14.34
CA SER A 3 10.51 -2.73 -13.32
C SER A 3 9.09 -3.15 -13.68
N ASP A 4 8.98 -4.27 -14.40
CA ASP A 4 7.76 -5.06 -14.46
C ASP A 4 7.53 -5.67 -13.07
N TYR A 5 6.85 -4.93 -12.20
CA TYR A 5 6.32 -5.49 -10.95
C TYR A 5 5.04 -6.26 -11.30
N SER A 6 5.21 -7.56 -11.53
CA SER A 6 4.12 -8.51 -11.74
C SER A 6 3.29 -8.64 -10.46
N ILE A 7 2.10 -8.04 -10.44
CA ILE A 7 1.09 -8.08 -9.36
C ILE A 7 0.45 -9.49 -9.19
N LYS A 8 0.93 -10.51 -9.92
CA LYS A 8 0.40 -11.88 -9.81
C LYS A 8 0.73 -12.56 -8.48
N GLU A 9 1.84 -12.25 -7.82
CA GLU A 9 2.26 -13.03 -6.64
C GLU A 9 1.67 -12.57 -5.30
N GLN A 10 1.26 -11.30 -5.15
CA GLN A 10 0.74 -10.82 -3.85
C GLN A 10 -0.70 -11.28 -3.56
N GLY A 11 -1.50 -11.57 -4.59
CA GLY A 11 -2.87 -12.10 -4.40
C GLY A 11 -2.92 -13.56 -3.96
N GLU A 12 -1.95 -14.38 -4.35
CA GLU A 12 -1.95 -15.82 -4.07
C GLU A 12 -1.40 -16.14 -2.67
N GLN A 13 -0.46 -15.34 -2.18
CA GLN A 13 0.11 -15.50 -0.83
C GLN A 13 -0.89 -15.20 0.30
N ALA A 14 -1.89 -14.34 0.06
CA ALA A 14 -2.96 -14.05 1.03
C ALA A 14 -3.95 -15.24 1.21
N LEU A 15 -4.04 -16.14 0.22
CA LEU A 15 -4.94 -17.29 0.25
C LEU A 15 -4.26 -18.56 0.79
N THR A 16 -2.95 -18.75 0.61
CA THR A 16 -2.24 -19.94 1.12
C THR A 16 -2.12 -19.96 2.66
N ALA A 17 -2.19 -18.80 3.33
CA ALA A 17 -2.08 -18.70 4.79
C ALA A 17 -3.31 -19.22 5.57
N LEU A 18 -4.42 -19.56 4.90
CA LEU A 18 -5.64 -20.04 5.56
C LEU A 18 -5.72 -21.57 5.74
N SER A 19 -4.75 -22.35 5.23
CA SER A 19 -4.85 -23.83 5.19
C SER A 19 -3.80 -24.61 6.01
N ARG A 20 -2.96 -23.97 6.83
CA ARG A 20 -1.95 -24.71 7.63
C ARG A 20 -2.06 -24.41 9.11
N GLY A 21 -2.91 -25.19 9.77
CA GLY A 21 -2.87 -25.39 11.21
C GLY A 21 -1.64 -26.18 11.67
N GLU A 22 -1.35 -26.00 12.96
CA GLU A 22 -0.61 -26.89 13.86
C GLU A 22 0.78 -27.40 13.45
N GLY A 23 1.81 -26.81 14.08
CA GLY A 23 3.20 -27.28 14.00
C GLY A 23 4.03 -26.81 15.19
N ARG A 24 3.91 -27.53 16.31
CA ARG A 24 4.75 -27.45 17.51
C ARG A 24 6.20 -27.80 17.16
N GLY A 25 7.18 -26.93 17.46
CA GLY A 25 8.59 -27.23 17.16
C GLY A 25 9.60 -26.36 17.88
N ARG A 26 10.10 -26.85 19.02
CA ARG A 26 11.33 -26.40 19.71
C ARG A 26 12.55 -26.49 18.78
N GLN A 27 13.41 -25.47 18.80
CA GLN A 27 14.89 -25.52 18.73
C GLN A 27 15.36 -24.05 18.72
N GLY A 28 16.22 -23.54 19.59
CA GLY A 28 17.52 -24.08 20.00
C GLY A 28 18.58 -23.04 19.60
N SER A 29 18.60 -21.89 20.27
CA SER A 29 19.56 -20.80 20.01
C SER A 29 20.97 -21.24 20.43
N LYS A 30 21.86 -21.38 19.44
CA LYS A 30 23.29 -21.66 19.65
C LYS A 30 24.14 -20.51 19.10
N ARG A 31 24.91 -19.95 20.03
CA ARG A 31 26.29 -19.45 19.95
C ARG A 31 26.59 -18.23 19.05
N LEU A 32 26.96 -17.17 19.77
CA LEU A 32 28.00 -16.20 19.41
C LEU A 32 29.22 -16.86 18.75
N SER A 33 29.77 -16.22 17.71
CA SER A 33 31.16 -15.76 17.80
C SER A 33 31.54 -14.73 16.73
N PRO A 34 32.56 -13.91 17.02
CA PRO A 34 32.96 -12.73 16.27
C PRO A 34 34.16 -13.03 15.36
N GLN A 35 34.70 -11.97 14.76
CA GLN A 35 36.06 -11.84 14.20
C GLN A 35 36.20 -12.02 12.69
N GLY A 36 36.65 -10.94 12.08
CA GLY A 36 37.13 -10.81 10.71
C GLY A 36 37.48 -9.34 10.48
N MET A 37 38.30 -8.76 11.36
CA MET A 37 39.74 -8.57 11.13
C MET A 37 40.03 -7.71 9.90
N MET A 38 39.86 -6.41 10.16
CA MET A 38 40.45 -5.25 9.51
C MET A 38 41.92 -5.51 9.12
N ARG A 39 42.22 -5.46 7.81
CA ARG A 39 43.59 -5.29 7.29
C ARG A 39 43.63 -4.01 6.45
N LEU A 40 44.08 -2.94 7.09
CA LEU A 40 44.58 -1.73 6.44
C LEU A 40 46.00 -2.00 5.93
N LEU A 41 46.15 -2.08 4.62
CA LEU A 41 47.38 -1.84 3.87
C LEU A 41 46.94 -0.92 2.73
N GLY A 42 47.29 0.36 2.76
CA GLY A 42 48.64 0.78 2.42
C GLY A 42 48.66 1.09 0.93
N GLY A 43 48.30 2.33 0.57
CA GLY A 43 48.23 2.75 -0.82
C GLY A 43 47.92 4.23 -0.92
N CYS A 44 48.97 5.05 -0.83
CA CYS A 44 48.94 6.49 -1.13
C CYS A 44 48.80 6.64 -2.67
N GLY A 45 47.59 6.45 -3.16
CA GLY A 45 47.21 6.66 -4.56
C GLY A 45 46.60 8.04 -4.72
N LEU A 46 47.29 8.88 -5.47
CA LEU A 46 46.85 10.20 -5.91
C LEU A 46 45.56 10.07 -6.74
N PHE A 47 44.39 10.07 -6.09
CA PHE A 47 43.10 10.09 -6.78
C PHE A 47 42.79 11.53 -7.19
N LEU A 48 42.98 11.79 -8.48
CA LEU A 48 42.49 12.95 -9.20
C LEU A 48 41.00 13.13 -8.88
N LEU A 49 40.67 14.25 -8.23
CA LEU A 49 39.30 14.69 -7.97
C LEU A 49 38.63 15.04 -9.31
N ALA A 50 38.14 14.02 -10.01
CA ALA A 50 37.15 14.19 -11.06
C ALA A 50 35.85 14.63 -10.38
N ALA A 51 35.66 15.94 -10.26
CA ALA A 51 34.41 16.54 -9.79
C ALA A 51 33.31 16.22 -10.82
N CYS A 52 32.58 15.12 -10.61
CA CYS A 52 31.32 14.86 -11.30
C CYS A 52 30.36 16.01 -10.99
N GLN A 53 30.20 16.94 -11.93
CA GLN A 53 29.14 17.94 -11.90
C GLN A 53 27.83 17.21 -12.22
N SER A 54 27.16 16.70 -11.19
CA SER A 54 25.75 16.31 -11.27
C SER A 54 24.92 17.58 -11.38
N GLY A 55 24.76 18.07 -12.61
CA GLY A 55 23.78 19.10 -12.92
C GLY A 55 22.38 18.64 -12.46
N PRO A 56 21.52 19.58 -12.04
CA PRO A 56 20.17 19.22 -11.60
C PRO A 56 19.45 18.43 -12.71
N PRO A 57 18.80 17.31 -12.38
CA PRO A 57 18.13 16.49 -13.37
C PRO A 57 17.10 17.34 -14.12
N SER A 58 17.15 17.31 -15.44
CA SER A 58 16.16 18.02 -16.26
C SER A 58 14.77 17.40 -16.02
N PRO A 59 13.74 18.22 -15.71
CA PRO A 59 12.38 17.73 -15.57
C PRO A 59 11.93 17.02 -16.85
N ARG A 60 11.36 15.82 -16.69
CA ARG A 60 10.76 15.07 -17.80
C ARG A 60 9.25 15.22 -17.73
N THR A 61 8.63 15.61 -18.84
CA THR A 61 7.18 15.58 -18.98
C THR A 61 6.75 14.17 -19.34
N ILE A 62 5.92 13.56 -18.50
CA ILE A 62 5.32 12.24 -18.77
C ILE A 62 3.85 12.49 -19.07
N THR A 63 3.40 12.14 -20.28
CA THR A 63 1.99 12.25 -20.66
C THR A 63 1.24 11.02 -20.17
N ILE A 64 0.33 11.20 -19.22
CA ILE A 64 -0.58 10.17 -18.73
C ILE A 64 -1.89 10.30 -19.52
N GLN A 65 -2.32 9.25 -20.23
CA GLN A 65 -3.50 9.27 -21.10
C GLN A 65 -4.77 8.72 -20.42
N GLN A 66 -4.83 8.72 -19.09
CA GLN A 66 -6.01 8.31 -18.36
C GLN A 66 -6.71 9.54 -17.79
N THR A 67 -7.99 9.69 -18.12
CA THR A 67 -8.84 10.74 -17.53
C THR A 67 -9.44 10.15 -16.26
N TRP A 68 -8.95 10.61 -15.12
CA TRP A 68 -9.50 10.31 -13.80
C TRP A 68 -10.38 11.49 -13.40
N ASP A 69 -11.57 11.26 -12.87
CA ASP A 69 -12.44 12.34 -12.40
C ASP A 69 -11.99 12.88 -11.02
N LEU A 70 -11.33 12.03 -10.22
CA LEU A 70 -10.76 12.40 -8.93
C LEU A 70 -9.39 13.06 -9.10
N GLN A 71 -9.39 14.38 -9.02
CA GLN A 71 -8.21 15.22 -9.22
C GLN A 71 -7.72 15.86 -7.91
N VAL A 72 -6.44 16.25 -7.88
CA VAL A 72 -5.86 17.01 -6.76
C VAL A 72 -6.62 18.32 -6.56
N GLY A 73 -6.98 18.60 -5.32
CA GLY A 73 -7.77 19.78 -4.94
C GLY A 73 -9.29 19.55 -4.95
N ASN A 74 -9.78 18.46 -5.56
CA ASN A 74 -11.17 18.05 -5.41
C ASN A 74 -11.45 17.66 -3.94
N GLN A 75 -12.74 17.61 -3.60
CA GLN A 75 -13.22 17.19 -2.28
C GLN A 75 -14.08 15.93 -2.39
N VAL A 76 -14.03 15.10 -1.36
CA VAL A 76 -14.94 13.97 -1.14
C VAL A 76 -15.48 14.08 0.28
N GLY A 77 -16.76 14.43 0.41
CA GLY A 77 -17.27 14.91 1.69
C GLY A 77 -16.50 16.16 2.12
N ASP A 78 -16.05 16.20 3.37
CA ASP A 78 -15.28 17.31 3.93
C ASP A 78 -13.76 17.20 3.69
N TYR A 79 -13.32 16.15 3.00
CA TYR A 79 -11.90 15.82 2.86
C TYR A 79 -11.32 16.22 1.50
N ARG A 80 -10.15 16.84 1.52
CA ARG A 80 -9.42 17.26 0.32
C ARG A 80 -8.58 16.11 -0.25
N ILE A 81 -8.57 16.00 -1.57
CA ILE A 81 -7.64 15.13 -2.31
C ILE A 81 -6.30 15.86 -2.51
N SER A 82 -5.21 15.25 -2.04
CA SER A 82 -3.84 15.78 -2.16
C SER A 82 -2.99 15.07 -3.23
N SER A 83 -3.41 13.89 -3.71
CA SER A 83 -2.79 13.12 -4.81
C SER A 83 -3.84 12.26 -5.53
N GLY A 84 -3.64 11.93 -6.82
CA GLY A 84 -4.63 11.23 -7.66
C GLY A 84 -4.09 10.52 -8.91
N LEU A 85 -2.98 9.78 -8.80
CA LEU A 85 -2.40 9.03 -9.93
C LEU A 85 -2.53 7.53 -9.69
N GLY A 86 -3.72 6.98 -9.95
CA GLY A 86 -4.03 5.56 -9.74
C GLY A 86 -4.60 5.27 -8.35
N ASP A 87 -3.96 5.76 -7.31
CA ASP A 87 -4.54 5.90 -5.99
C ASP A 87 -4.82 7.36 -5.66
N ILE A 88 -5.71 7.60 -4.71
CA ILE A 88 -6.00 8.93 -4.19
C ILE A 88 -5.46 9.06 -2.78
N THR A 89 -4.97 10.25 -2.41
CA THR A 89 -4.63 10.56 -1.02
C THR A 89 -5.62 11.58 -0.48
N LEU A 90 -6.25 11.24 0.64
CA LEU A 90 -7.22 12.08 1.34
C LEU A 90 -6.60 12.62 2.63
N GLU A 91 -6.80 13.90 2.92
CA GLU A 91 -6.35 14.54 4.16
C GLU A 91 -7.43 14.43 5.24
N LEU A 92 -7.32 13.41 6.11
CA LEU A 92 -8.36 13.05 7.08
C LEU A 92 -8.25 13.78 8.43
N GLY A 93 -7.15 14.48 8.70
CA GLY A 93 -7.05 15.22 9.98
C GLY A 93 -7.01 14.36 11.24
N GLY A 94 -6.90 13.03 11.12
CA GLY A 94 -7.02 12.09 12.23
C GLY A 94 -8.42 11.47 12.38
N ASP A 95 -9.32 11.66 11.43
CA ASP A 95 -10.68 11.11 11.49
C ASP A 95 -10.73 9.61 11.26
N SER A 96 -11.89 9.05 11.59
CA SER A 96 -12.15 7.60 11.54
C SER A 96 -12.36 7.13 10.10
N VAL A 97 -11.94 5.90 9.84
CA VAL A 97 -12.24 5.18 8.61
C VAL A 97 -13.15 4.01 8.99
N HIS A 98 -14.24 3.82 8.27
CA HIS A 98 -15.28 2.83 8.56
C HIS A 98 -15.41 1.80 7.44
N MET A 99 -16.01 0.65 7.76
CA MET A 99 -16.40 -0.34 6.77
C MET A 99 -17.61 0.13 5.97
N PRO A 100 -17.54 0.25 4.62
CA PRO A 100 -18.71 0.60 3.81
C PRO A 100 -19.72 -0.55 3.68
N PHE A 101 -19.27 -1.80 3.89
CA PHE A 101 -20.06 -3.04 3.83
C PHE A 101 -19.49 -4.07 4.80
N ALA A 102 -20.24 -5.13 5.09
CA ALA A 102 -19.68 -6.22 5.87
C ALA A 102 -18.55 -6.91 5.09
N GLY A 103 -17.44 -7.22 5.75
CA GLY A 103 -16.25 -7.69 5.03
C GLY A 103 -15.10 -8.07 5.93
N LYS A 104 -13.95 -8.31 5.29
CA LYS A 104 -12.73 -8.74 5.95
C LYS A 104 -11.62 -7.74 5.70
N VAL A 105 -10.99 -7.28 6.78
CA VAL A 105 -9.80 -6.42 6.77
C VAL A 105 -8.57 -7.31 7.03
N GLN A 106 -7.60 -7.29 6.12
CA GLN A 106 -6.41 -8.12 6.17
C GLN A 106 -5.16 -7.27 5.97
N PRO A 107 -4.02 -7.62 6.57
CA PRO A 107 -2.74 -7.02 6.20
C PRO A 107 -2.45 -7.25 4.72
N MET A 108 -1.91 -6.24 4.05
CA MET A 108 -1.44 -6.34 2.65
C MET A 108 0.07 -6.08 2.58
N ASP A 109 0.51 -4.92 3.08
CA ASP A 109 1.90 -4.50 3.19
C ASP A 109 2.15 -3.86 4.57
N GLU A 110 3.37 -3.38 4.86
CA GLU A 110 3.75 -2.83 6.18
C GLU A 110 2.82 -1.71 6.68
N TYR A 111 2.29 -0.89 5.76
CA TYR A 111 1.46 0.28 6.08
C TYR A 111 0.04 0.22 5.49
N CYS A 112 -0.34 -0.93 4.91
CA CYS A 112 -1.58 -1.05 4.15
C CYS A 112 -2.40 -2.27 4.57
N VAL A 113 -3.71 -2.10 4.56
CA VAL A 113 -4.68 -3.19 4.69
C VAL A 113 -5.47 -3.37 3.39
N ALA A 114 -5.83 -4.62 3.11
CA ALA A 114 -6.79 -4.97 2.09
C ALA A 114 -8.17 -5.17 2.73
N LEU A 115 -9.21 -4.60 2.12
CA LEU A 115 -10.60 -4.88 2.41
C LEU A 115 -11.20 -5.69 1.27
N THR A 116 -11.84 -6.80 1.62
CA THR A 116 -12.67 -7.60 0.72
C THR A 116 -14.06 -7.76 1.30
N SER A 117 -15.08 -7.88 0.46
CA SER A 117 -16.46 -8.09 0.90
C SER A 117 -17.19 -9.07 -0.03
N PRO A 118 -18.00 -9.99 0.52
CA PRO A 118 -18.87 -10.84 -0.27
C PRO A 118 -20.01 -10.05 -0.96
N GLU A 119 -20.32 -8.83 -0.49
CA GLU A 119 -21.35 -7.97 -1.10
C GLU A 119 -20.88 -7.36 -2.43
N VAL A 120 -19.57 -7.13 -2.55
CA VAL A 120 -18.91 -6.61 -3.76
C VAL A 120 -17.72 -7.50 -4.15
N PRO A 121 -17.96 -8.78 -4.52
CA PRO A 121 -16.91 -9.80 -4.62
C PRO A 121 -15.91 -9.56 -5.77
N ALA A 122 -16.26 -8.68 -6.71
CA ALA A 122 -15.38 -8.28 -7.80
C ALA A 122 -14.40 -7.16 -7.41
N TYR A 123 -14.45 -6.65 -6.17
CA TYR A 123 -13.64 -5.53 -5.73
C TYR A 123 -12.73 -5.88 -4.54
N LEU A 124 -11.56 -5.24 -4.53
CA LEU A 124 -10.62 -5.21 -3.43
C LEU A 124 -10.21 -3.76 -3.19
N PHE A 125 -10.17 -3.32 -1.94
CA PHE A 125 -9.75 -1.97 -1.59
C PHE A 125 -8.46 -2.02 -0.79
N ARG A 126 -7.48 -1.23 -1.21
CA ARG A 126 -6.22 -1.05 -0.46
C ARG A 126 -6.27 0.29 0.25
N LEU A 127 -6.07 0.25 1.56
CA LEU A 127 -6.09 1.41 2.44
C LEU A 127 -4.76 1.51 3.15
N CYS A 128 -4.04 2.61 2.97
CA CYS A 128 -2.76 2.84 3.65
C CYS A 128 -2.80 4.09 4.53
N GLY A 129 -2.03 4.07 5.62
CA GLY A 129 -1.97 5.19 6.58
C GLY A 129 -2.96 5.09 7.74
N ILE A 130 -3.69 3.98 7.86
CA ILE A 130 -4.58 3.71 9.00
C ILE A 130 -3.72 3.34 10.22
N ASN A 131 -3.90 4.09 11.31
CA ASN A 131 -3.23 3.84 12.58
C ASN A 131 -3.91 2.68 13.32
N ARG A 132 -3.13 1.62 13.62
CA ARG A 132 -3.55 0.42 14.37
C ARG A 132 -4.86 -0.18 13.81
N PRO A 133 -4.88 -0.64 12.55
CA PRO A 133 -6.11 -1.08 11.91
C PRO A 133 -6.73 -2.30 12.63
N SER A 134 -8.04 -2.26 12.77
CA SER A 134 -8.86 -3.33 13.33
C SER A 134 -9.02 -4.48 12.32
N LEU A 135 -8.13 -5.47 12.39
CA LEU A 135 -8.10 -6.61 11.44
C LEU A 135 -9.22 -7.63 11.68
N GLY A 136 -9.51 -8.46 10.68
CA GLY A 136 -10.46 -9.56 10.77
C GLY A 136 -11.81 -9.26 10.12
N GLN A 137 -12.83 -10.02 10.50
CA GLN A 137 -14.19 -9.77 10.03
C GLN A 137 -14.76 -8.53 10.71
N ARG A 138 -15.40 -7.65 9.94
CA ARG A 138 -16.00 -6.40 10.39
C ARG A 138 -17.39 -6.22 9.80
N SER A 139 -18.25 -5.55 10.55
CA SER A 139 -19.60 -5.21 10.08
C SER A 139 -19.58 -3.85 9.38
N GLN A 140 -20.59 -3.58 8.54
CA GLN A 140 -20.80 -2.25 7.97
C GLN A 140 -20.89 -1.18 9.07
N GLY A 141 -20.32 -0.01 8.81
CA GLY A 141 -20.25 1.12 9.75
C GLY A 141 -19.21 0.95 10.86
N GLU A 142 -18.61 -0.24 11.03
CA GLU A 142 -17.60 -0.44 12.07
C GLU A 142 -16.31 0.30 11.73
N ALA A 143 -15.76 1.02 12.70
CA ALA A 143 -14.49 1.73 12.53
C ALA A 143 -13.32 0.75 12.39
N ILE A 144 -12.59 0.86 11.29
CA ILE A 144 -11.37 0.08 11.05
C ILE A 144 -10.12 0.77 11.57
N GLY A 145 -10.18 2.06 11.88
CA GLY A 145 -9.09 2.81 12.50
C GLY A 145 -9.21 4.31 12.25
N ARG A 146 -8.11 5.04 12.44
CA ARG A 146 -8.02 6.49 12.21
C ARG A 146 -6.81 6.81 11.36
N ALA A 147 -6.87 7.84 10.53
CA ALA A 147 -5.74 8.20 9.66
C ALA A 147 -5.53 9.72 9.61
N GLN A 148 -4.28 10.16 9.56
CA GLN A 148 -3.96 11.56 9.25
C GLN A 148 -4.11 11.84 7.75
N GLN A 149 -3.65 10.88 6.95
CA GLN A 149 -3.81 10.80 5.51
C GLN A 149 -4.16 9.37 5.16
N LEU A 150 -5.12 9.19 4.25
CA LEU A 150 -5.53 7.88 3.76
C LEU A 150 -5.15 7.79 2.29
N VAL A 151 -4.29 6.83 1.95
CA VAL A 151 -4.09 6.46 0.55
C VAL A 151 -5.09 5.36 0.22
N PHE A 152 -5.94 5.62 -0.78
CA PHE A 152 -7.04 4.77 -1.17
C PHE A 152 -6.87 4.31 -2.61
N ALA A 153 -6.92 2.99 -2.82
CA ALA A 153 -6.97 2.39 -4.15
C ALA A 153 -8.09 1.36 -4.25
N ALA A 154 -8.78 1.33 -5.38
CA ALA A 154 -9.75 0.30 -5.72
C ALA A 154 -9.21 -0.59 -6.84
N PHE A 155 -9.37 -1.90 -6.65
CA PHE A 155 -9.03 -2.90 -7.65
C PHE A 155 -10.30 -3.65 -8.06
N ARG A 156 -10.47 -3.85 -9.36
CA ARG A 156 -11.53 -4.69 -9.91
C ARG A 156 -10.93 -6.00 -10.42
N LYS A 157 -11.61 -7.10 -10.15
CA LYS A 157 -11.26 -8.41 -10.68
C LYS A 157 -11.73 -8.53 -12.12
N GLU A 158 -10.79 -8.84 -13.01
CA GLU A 158 -11.05 -9.06 -14.43
C GLU A 158 -11.54 -10.50 -14.68
N PRO A 159 -12.20 -10.78 -15.83
CA PRO A 159 -12.71 -12.12 -16.15
C PRO A 159 -11.64 -13.21 -16.18
N ASP A 160 -10.38 -12.85 -16.46
CA ASP A 160 -9.23 -13.75 -16.44
C ASP A 160 -8.68 -14.02 -15.02
N GLY A 161 -9.30 -13.42 -14.00
CA GLY A 161 -8.94 -13.55 -12.60
C GLY A 161 -7.86 -12.59 -12.12
N THR A 162 -7.31 -11.75 -12.99
CA THR A 162 -6.34 -10.71 -12.61
C THR A 162 -7.03 -9.51 -11.96
N TRP A 163 -6.25 -8.63 -11.33
CA TRP A 163 -6.74 -7.41 -10.70
C TRP A 163 -6.28 -6.19 -11.49
N ALA A 164 -7.22 -5.31 -11.83
CA ALA A 164 -6.96 -4.04 -12.48
C ALA A 164 -7.22 -2.89 -11.49
N LEU A 165 -6.29 -1.93 -11.43
CA LEU A 165 -6.49 -0.69 -10.69
C LEU A 165 -7.56 0.13 -11.43
N VAL A 166 -8.58 0.56 -10.69
CA VAL A 166 -9.70 1.35 -11.22
C VAL A 166 -9.92 2.58 -10.37
N GLU A 167 -10.49 3.61 -10.98
CA GLU A 167 -10.91 4.78 -10.23
C GLU A 167 -12.00 4.40 -9.21
N PRO A 168 -11.79 4.69 -7.91
CA PRO A 168 -12.81 4.45 -6.91
C PRO A 168 -13.99 5.42 -7.09
N ALA A 169 -15.21 4.91 -6.94
CA ALA A 169 -16.39 5.76 -6.98
C ALA A 169 -16.43 6.72 -5.76
N THR A 170 -16.73 7.99 -6.01
CA THR A 170 -16.83 9.03 -4.97
C THR A 170 -17.78 8.63 -3.84
N ASP A 171 -18.98 8.15 -4.17
CA ASP A 171 -20.00 7.74 -3.19
C ASP A 171 -19.53 6.58 -2.32
N LEU A 172 -18.66 5.72 -2.86
CA LEU A 172 -18.08 4.63 -2.09
C LEU A 172 -17.03 5.15 -1.11
N ILE A 173 -16.16 6.05 -1.54
CA ILE A 173 -15.18 6.68 -0.64
C ILE A 173 -15.92 7.38 0.51
N GLN A 174 -17.01 8.08 0.23
CA GLN A 174 -17.81 8.73 1.28
C GLN A 174 -18.31 7.73 2.33
N GLN A 175 -18.69 6.51 1.95
CA GLN A 175 -19.10 5.48 2.92
C GLN A 175 -17.97 5.01 3.84
N PHE A 176 -16.71 5.07 3.39
CA PHE A 176 -15.56 4.83 4.26
C PHE A 176 -15.33 5.97 5.27
N LEU A 177 -15.83 7.16 4.99
CA LEU A 177 -15.55 8.39 5.74
C LEU A 177 -16.76 8.91 6.53
N ALA A 178 -17.94 8.33 6.30
CA ALA A 178 -19.18 8.68 6.97
C ALA A 178 -19.19 8.16 8.41
N GLU A 179 -19.73 8.95 9.33
CA GLU A 179 -19.99 8.59 10.73
C GLU A 179 -21.31 7.83 10.90
#